data_AF-A0AAU3XKN9-F1
#
_entry.id   AF-A0AAU3XKN9-F1
#
_cell.length_a   1.000
_cell.length_b   1.000
_cell.length_c   1.000
_cell.angle_alpha   90.00
_cell.angle_beta   90.00
_cell.angle_gamma   90.00
#
_symmetry.space_group_name_H-M   'P 1'
#
loop_
_entity.id
_entity.type
_entity.pdbx_description
1 polymer ?
#
loop_
_entity_poly.entity_id
_entity_poly.type
_entity_poly.pdbx_seq_one_letter_code
_entity_poly.pdbx_strand_id
1 'polypeptide(L)'
;MSTVRFSISMPATVRDRIREHAADAGLDVSTFLTIAAQAQMDQQDRVRKVFEPFEKARVEAEEEAGTGIWAGDDIEPTKEEQAEIDTILGRTPRNEAAA
;
A
#
# COMPACT_ATOMS: atom_id res chain seq x y z
N MET A 1 -5.59 12.66 31.28
CA MET A 1 -4.96 11.87 30.19
C MET A 1 -3.46 11.88 30.43
N SER A 2 -2.80 10.72 30.40
CA SER A 2 -1.34 10.67 30.56
C SER A 2 -0.67 11.14 29.26
N THR A 3 0.17 12.16 29.36
CA THR A 3 1.05 12.56 28.26
C THR A 3 2.21 11.58 28.19
N VAL A 4 2.36 10.88 27.06
CA VAL A 4 3.49 9.98 26.80
C VAL A 4 4.56 10.76 26.05
N ARG A 5 5.81 10.70 26.52
CA ARG A 5 6.95 11.35 25.89
C ARG A 5 7.66 10.36 24.96
N PHE A 6 7.99 10.83 23.77
CA PHE A 6 8.77 10.08 22.78
C PHE A 6 10.02 10.89 22.43
N SER A 7 11.16 10.21 22.31
CA SER A 7 12.38 10.78 21.74
C SER A 7 12.52 10.33 20.29
N ILE A 8 12.77 11.28 19.39
CA ILE A 8 12.93 11.01 17.96
C ILE A 8 14.32 11.47 17.56
N SER A 9 15.13 10.53 17.10
CA SER A 9 16.42 10.84 16.47
C SER A 9 16.18 11.34 15.05
N MET A 10 16.84 12.44 14.69
CA MET A 10 16.76 13.00 13.35
C MET A 10 18.06 13.72 12.97
N PRO A 11 18.34 13.90 11.67
CA PRO A 11 19.50 14.66 11.22
C PRO A 11 19.45 16.11 11.73
N ALA A 12 20.61 16.68 12.04
CA ALA A 12 20.72 18.06 12.51
C ALA A 12 20.09 19.06 11.53
N THR A 13 20.26 18.84 10.22
CA THR A 13 19.66 19.67 9.16
C THR A 13 18.13 19.70 9.23
N VAL A 14 17.49 18.58 9.57
CA VAL A 14 16.03 18.49 9.70
C VAL A 14 15.58 19.18 10.99
N ARG A 15 16.28 18.96 12.10
CA ARG A 15 16.02 19.64 13.38
C ARG A 15 16.08 21.15 13.23
N ASP A 16 17.09 21.67 12.54
CA ASP A 16 17.31 23.11 12.41
C ASP A 16 16.21 23.75 11.54
N ARG A 17 15.81 23.08 10.45
CA ARG A 17 14.63 23.51 9.65
C ARG A 17 13.34 23.52 10.46
N ILE A 18 13.08 22.50 11.28
CA ILE A 18 11.90 22.46 12.14
C ILE A 18 11.91 23.63 13.12
N ARG A 19 13.08 23.96 13.68
CA ARG A 19 13.23 25.07 14.62
C ARG A 19 12.94 26.42 13.99
N GLU A 20 13.42 26.63 12.76
CA GLU A 20 13.14 27.84 11.97
C GLU A 20 11.63 27.97 11.71
N HIS A 21 10.99 26.93 11.18
CA HIS A 21 9.54 26.95 10.92
C HIS A 21 8.69 27.12 12.20
N ALA A 22 9.11 26.53 13.32
CA ALA A 22 8.45 26.74 14.60
C ALA A 22 8.57 28.21 15.06
N ALA A 23 9.77 28.80 14.92
CA ALA A 23 10.00 30.20 15.26
C ALA A 23 9.19 31.16 14.37
N ASP A 24 9.12 30.91 13.06
CA ASP A 24 8.31 31.70 12.12
C ASP A 24 6.82 31.66 12.46
N ALA A 25 6.34 30.52 12.94
CA ALA A 25 4.96 30.35 13.41
C ALA A 25 4.72 30.91 14.83
N GLY A 26 5.76 31.37 15.53
CA GLY A 26 5.67 31.80 16.93
C GLY A 26 5.37 30.66 17.91
N LEU A 27 5.70 29.41 17.54
CA LEU A 27 5.42 28.21 18.32
C LEU A 27 6.70 27.58 18.86
N ASP A 28 6.59 26.88 19.98
CA ASP A 28 7.68 26.00 20.41
C ASP A 28 7.76 24.76 19.50
N VAL A 29 8.96 24.17 19.42
CA VAL A 29 9.23 23.02 18.55
C VAL A 29 8.34 21.82 18.87
N SER A 30 8.03 21.57 20.15
CA SER A 30 7.20 20.43 20.54
C SER A 30 5.73 20.63 20.17
N THR A 31 5.19 21.84 20.30
CA THR A 31 3.84 22.19 19.83
C THR A 31 3.77 22.15 18.32
N PHE A 32 4.75 22.71 17.63
CA PHE A 32 4.83 22.65 16.16
C PHE A 32 4.81 21.20 15.65
N LEU A 33 5.64 20.33 16.24
CA LEU A 33 5.68 18.91 15.89
C LEU A 33 4.38 18.18 16.21
N THR A 34 3.71 18.52 17.31
CA THR A 34 2.43 17.92 17.68
C THR A 34 1.35 18.26 16.66
N ILE A 35 1.26 19.53 16.26
CA ILE A 35 0.30 20.00 15.25
C ILE A 35 0.61 19.37 13.88
N ALA A 36 1.88 19.33 13.49
CA ALA A 36 2.29 18.72 12.22
C ALA A 36 1.98 17.22 12.18
N ALA A 37 2.21 16.50 13.28
CA ALA A 37 1.86 15.09 13.38
C ALA A 37 0.36 14.87 13.26
N GLN A 38 -0.46 15.70 13.92
CA GLN A 38 -1.91 15.63 13.82
C GLN A 38 -2.40 15.91 12.39
N ALA A 39 -1.87 16.95 11.74
CA ALA A 39 -2.21 17.26 10.35
C ALA A 39 -1.86 16.11 9.39
N GLN A 40 -0.74 15.43 9.63
CA GLN A 40 -0.35 14.25 8.85
C GLN A 40 -1.28 13.07 9.08
N MET A 41 -1.71 12.83 10.33
CA MET A 41 -2.69 11.80 10.66
C MET A 41 -4.03 12.08 9.97
N ASP A 42 -4.54 13.30 10.09
CA ASP A 42 -5.80 13.72 9.46
C ASP A 42 -5.75 13.53 7.94
N GLN A 43 -4.63 13.88 7.31
CA GLN A 43 -4.44 13.68 5.87
C GLN A 43 -4.43 12.19 5.49
N GLN A 44 -3.72 11.35 6.25
CA GLN A 44 -3.72 9.91 6.01
C GLN A 44 -5.09 9.28 6.23
N ASP A 45 -5.83 9.70 7.24
CA ASP A 45 -7.19 9.22 7.51
C ASP A 45 -8.17 9.64 6.41
N ARG A 46 -8.03 10.86 5.88
CA ARG A 46 -8.80 11.29 4.71
C ARG A 46 -8.50 10.41 3.49
N VAL A 47 -7.23 10.14 3.23
CA VAL A 47 -6.83 9.24 2.13
C VAL A 47 -7.42 7.86 2.34
N ARG A 48 -7.26 7.27 3.54
CA ARG A 48 -7.84 5.95 3.86
C ARG A 48 -9.35 5.90 3.64
N LYS A 49 -10.10 6.92 4.09
CA LYS A 49 -11.56 6.99 3.89
C LYS A 49 -11.97 7.03 2.42
N VAL A 50 -11.17 7.68 1.56
CA VAL A 50 -11.44 7.71 0.11
C VAL A 50 -11.22 6.32 -0.52
N PHE A 51 -10.22 5.58 -0.06
CA PHE A 51 -9.88 4.27 -0.62
C PHE A 51 -10.58 3.08 0.03
N GLU A 52 -11.14 3.24 1.24
CA GLU A 52 -11.86 2.20 1.98
C GLU A 52 -13.01 1.55 1.17
N PRO A 53 -13.84 2.29 0.42
CA PRO A 53 -14.88 1.67 -0.43
C PRO A 53 -14.31 0.81 -1.55
N PHE A 54 -13.17 1.20 -2.14
CA PHE A 54 -12.52 0.44 -3.20
C PHE A 54 -11.86 -0.82 -2.66
N GLU A 55 -11.23 -0.71 -1.49
CA GLU A 55 -10.64 -1.88 -0.84
C GLU A 55 -11.71 -2.88 -0.43
N LYS A 56 -12.85 -2.39 0.10
CA LYS A 56 -13.99 -3.25 0.40
C LYS A 56 -14.56 -3.91 -0.86
N ALA A 57 -14.76 -3.15 -1.94
CA ALA A 57 -15.24 -3.70 -3.21
C ALA A 57 -14.26 -4.71 -3.81
N ARG A 58 -12.94 -4.50 -3.63
CA ARG A 58 -11.90 -5.44 -4.04
C ARG A 58 -11.96 -6.73 -3.24
N VAL A 59 -12.05 -6.64 -1.91
CA VAL A 59 -12.17 -7.82 -1.04
C VAL A 59 -13.47 -8.57 -1.33
N GLU A 60 -14.59 -7.88 -1.51
CA GLU A 60 -15.86 -8.49 -1.90
C GLU A 60 -15.77 -9.18 -3.27
N ALA A 61 -15.12 -8.54 -4.25
CA ALA A 61 -14.87 -9.16 -5.55
C ALA A 61 -13.89 -10.33 -5.48
N GLU A 62 -12.88 -10.29 -4.60
CA GLU A 62 -11.95 -11.41 -4.36
C GLU A 62 -12.65 -12.59 -3.66
N GLU A 63 -13.57 -12.30 -2.73
CA GLU A 63 -14.41 -13.30 -2.07
C GLU A 63 -15.44 -13.91 -3.05
N GLU A 64 -16.08 -13.08 -3.88
CA GLU A 64 -17.06 -13.50 -4.89
C GLU A 64 -16.41 -14.26 -6.05
N ALA A 65 -15.23 -13.81 -6.50
CA ALA A 65 -14.43 -14.56 -7.46
C ALA A 65 -13.96 -15.91 -6.85
N GLY A 66 -13.77 -15.97 -5.54
CA GLY A 66 -13.33 -17.15 -4.81
C GLY A 66 -12.01 -17.74 -5.32
N THR A 67 -11.56 -18.83 -4.70
CA THR A 67 -10.62 -19.78 -5.34
C THR A 67 -11.36 -20.76 -6.25
N GLY A 68 -12.58 -20.42 -6.64
CA GLY A 68 -13.52 -21.29 -7.30
C GLY A 68 -13.21 -21.39 -8.78
N ILE A 69 -13.21 -22.63 -9.27
CA ILE A 69 -13.19 -23.01 -10.69
C ILE A 69 -14.10 -22.05 -11.47
N TRP A 70 -13.51 -21.22 -12.33
CA TRP A 70 -14.26 -20.34 -13.21
C TRP A 70 -15.08 -21.19 -14.18
N ALA A 71 -16.20 -20.68 -14.70
CA ALA A 71 -16.94 -21.37 -15.75
C ALA A 71 -16.03 -21.53 -16.99
N GLY A 72 -15.41 -22.71 -17.15
CA GLY A 72 -14.36 -22.97 -18.13
C GLY A 72 -13.02 -23.48 -17.57
N ASP A 73 -12.79 -23.45 -16.24
CA ASP A 73 -11.57 -24.01 -15.63
C ASP A 73 -11.50 -25.55 -15.75
N ASP A 74 -12.64 -26.21 -15.98
CA ASP A 74 -12.70 -27.65 -16.28
C ASP A 74 -12.20 -27.98 -17.70
N ILE A 75 -12.08 -26.95 -18.55
CA ILE A 75 -11.72 -27.10 -19.96
C ILE A 75 -10.20 -27.00 -20.05
N GLU A 76 -9.54 -28.14 -20.09
CA GLU A 76 -8.10 -28.19 -20.38
C GLU A 76 -7.84 -27.64 -21.79
N PRO A 77 -6.97 -26.63 -21.95
CA PRO A 77 -6.58 -26.14 -23.25
C PRO A 77 -5.92 -27.25 -24.08
N THR A 78 -6.20 -27.29 -25.37
CA THR A 78 -5.42 -28.14 -26.27
C THR A 78 -3.96 -27.69 -26.30
N LYS A 79 -3.05 -28.53 -26.77
CA LYS A 79 -1.61 -28.19 -26.84
C LYS A 79 -1.32 -26.96 -27.71
N GLU A 80 -2.14 -26.72 -28.71
CA GLU A 80 -2.03 -25.56 -29.60
C GLU A 80 -2.50 -24.29 -28.89
N GLU A 81 -3.65 -24.34 -28.22
CA GLU A 81 -4.16 -23.23 -27.40
C GLU A 81 -3.24 -22.93 -26.21
N GLN A 82 -2.64 -23.94 -25.60
CA GLN A 82 -1.67 -23.74 -24.51
C GLN A 82 -0.42 -23.02 -24.99
N ALA A 83 0.07 -23.31 -26.20
CA ALA A 83 1.22 -22.61 -26.79
C ALA A 83 0.90 -21.14 -27.12
N GLU A 84 -0.35 -20.86 -27.54
CA GLU A 84 -0.83 -19.49 -27.73
C GLU A 84 -0.93 -18.73 -26.39
N ILE A 85 -1.50 -19.36 -25.36
CA ILE A 85 -1.61 -18.80 -24.00
C ILE A 85 -0.22 -18.49 -23.43
N ASP A 86 0.71 -19.43 -23.55
CA ASP A 86 2.10 -19.28 -23.07
C ASP A 86 2.82 -18.14 -23.78
N THR A 87 2.55 -17.94 -25.07
CA THR A 87 3.07 -16.81 -25.85
C THR A 87 2.49 -15.48 -25.37
N ILE A 88 1.17 -15.41 -25.11
CA ILE A 88 0.48 -14.20 -24.64
C ILE A 88 0.92 -13.83 -23.22
N LEU A 89 1.05 -14.81 -22.33
CA LEU A 89 1.44 -14.61 -20.93
C LEU A 89 2.97 -14.53 -20.73
N GLY A 90 3.75 -14.69 -21.79
CA GLY A 90 5.22 -14.67 -21.73
C GLY A 90 5.81 -15.81 -20.87
N ARG A 91 5.08 -16.90 -20.69
CA ARG A 91 5.57 -18.09 -19.97
C ARG A 91 6.28 -18.97 -20.99
N THR A 92 7.60 -19.10 -20.86
CA THR A 92 8.31 -20.13 -21.63
C THR A 92 7.86 -21.50 -21.11
N PRO A 93 7.42 -22.44 -21.97
CA PRO A 93 7.03 -23.77 -21.52
C PRO A 93 8.24 -24.39 -20.81
N ARG A 94 8.10 -24.62 -19.50
CA ARG A 94 9.14 -25.24 -18.70
C ARG A 94 9.22 -26.68 -19.18
N ASN A 95 10.21 -26.93 -20.03
CA ASN A 95 10.56 -28.23 -20.54
C ASN A 95 10.90 -29.13 -19.34
N GLU A 96 9.92 -29.87 -18.79
CA GLU A 96 10.17 -31.01 -17.92
C GLU A 96 10.70 -32.16 -18.77
N ALA A 97 11.96 -32.01 -19.16
CA ALA A 97 12.82 -33.07 -19.64
C ALA A 97 14.17 -32.91 -18.93
N ALA A 98 14.20 -33.29 -17.66
CA ALA A 98 15.44 -33.49 -16.90
C ALA A 98 15.21 -34.45 -15.73
N ALA A 99 15.11 -35.74 -16.01
CA ALA A 99 15.81 -36.85 -15.34
C ALA A 99 15.33 -38.19 -15.89
#